data_AF-X1QKA5-F1
#
_entry.id   AF-X1QKA5-F1
#
_cell.length_a   1.000
_cell.length_b   1.000
_cell.length_c   1.000
_cell.angle_alpha   90.00
_cell.angle_beta   90.00
_cell.angle_gamma   90.00
#
_symmetry.space_group_name_H-M   'P 1'
#
loop_
_entity.id
_entity.type
_entity.pdbx_description
1 polymer ?
#
loop_
_entity_poly.entity_id
_entity_poly.type
_entity_poly.pdbx_seq_one_letter_code
_entity_poly.pdbx_strand_id
1 'polypeptide(L)'
;ELSKYGEFLLAYDGNVMSAGDLKEDLLNEGHSFTGHYDPTYIPDNVLIGKILALNGPVDGIEQLSKRMSGDYSLILITKGGVIAARGWGRKPLILLLCLM
;
A
#
# COMPACT_ATOMS: atom_id res chain seq x y z
N GLU A 1 4.48 12.05 -3.81
CA GLU A 1 3.36 12.94 -4.21
C GLU A 1 2.31 12.93 -3.12
N LEU A 2 1.68 14.07 -2.84
CA LEU A 2 0.58 14.13 -1.88
C LEU A 2 -0.67 13.51 -2.53
N SER A 3 -1.33 12.60 -1.81
CA SER A 3 -2.55 11.99 -2.31
C SER A 3 -3.66 13.03 -2.46
N LYS A 4 -4.36 13.04 -3.60
CA LYS A 4 -5.56 13.87 -3.79
C LYS A 4 -6.74 13.45 -2.89
N TYR A 5 -6.64 12.27 -2.27
CA TYR A 5 -7.63 11.73 -1.34
C TYR A 5 -7.35 12.09 0.13
N GLY A 6 -6.34 12.94 0.37
CA GLY A 6 -5.92 13.37 1.69
C GLY A 6 -4.81 12.52 2.29
N GLU A 7 -4.39 12.90 3.49
CA GLU A 7 -3.31 12.24 4.20
C GLU A 7 -3.77 10.93 4.84
N PHE A 8 -2.89 9.94 4.82
CA PHE A 8 -3.05 8.71 5.56
C PHE A 8 -1.70 8.25 6.12
N LEU A 9 -1.74 7.58 7.27
CA LEU A 9 -0.61 6.81 7.78
C LEU A 9 -0.82 5.34 7.41
N LEU A 10 0.28 4.68 7.06
CA LEU A 10 0.29 3.30 6.60
C LEU A 10 1.18 2.45 7.51
N ALA A 11 0.65 1.33 8.00
CA ALA A 11 1.41 0.24 8.59
C ALA A 11 1.15 -1.05 7.80
N TYR A 12 2.21 -1.84 7.60
CA TYR A 12 2.22 -2.99 6.71
C TYR A 12 3.08 -4.12 7.30
N ASP A 13 2.58 -5.34 7.23
CA ASP A 13 3.37 -6.58 7.32
C ASP A 13 3.03 -7.45 6.10
N GLY A 14 4.05 -7.91 5.38
CA GLY A 14 3.83 -8.58 4.10
C GLY A 14 5.11 -8.90 3.36
N ASN A 15 4.93 -9.33 2.11
CA ASN A 15 5.96 -9.34 1.08
C ASN A 15 5.30 -9.01 -0.27
N VAL A 16 5.87 -8.04 -0.98
CA VAL A 16 5.57 -7.75 -2.38
C VAL A 16 6.53 -8.53 -3.28
N MET A 17 6.13 -9.75 -3.70
CA MET A 17 6.97 -10.59 -4.58
C MET A 17 7.14 -9.99 -5.98
N SER A 18 6.20 -9.17 -6.43
CA SER A 18 6.26 -8.44 -7.71
C SER A 18 6.79 -7.00 -7.56
N ALA A 19 7.66 -6.71 -6.58
CA ALA A 19 8.09 -5.34 -6.31
C ALA A 19 8.81 -4.69 -7.50
N GLY A 20 9.63 -5.47 -8.21
CA GLY A 20 10.32 -5.03 -9.43
C GLY A 20 9.35 -4.63 -10.52
N ASP A 21 8.41 -5.53 -10.86
CA ASP A 21 7.41 -5.29 -11.91
C ASP A 21 6.53 -4.08 -11.56
N LEU A 22 6.07 -3.99 -10.30
CA LEU A 22 5.27 -2.86 -9.83
C LEU A 22 6.02 -1.52 -9.93
N LYS A 23 7.30 -1.53 -9.60
CA LYS A 23 8.16 -0.34 -9.74
C LYS A 23 8.23 0.08 -11.21
N GLU A 24 8.54 -0.84 -12.12
CA GLU A 24 8.65 -0.55 -13.56
C GLU A 24 7.31 -0.08 -14.16
N ASP A 25 6.20 -0.71 -13.81
CA ASP A 25 4.86 -0.28 -14.24
C ASP A 25 4.57 1.16 -13.80
N LEU A 26 4.81 1.48 -12.53
CA LEU A 26 4.57 2.82 -12.00
C LEU A 26 5.49 3.86 -12.68
N LEU A 27 6.75 3.52 -12.97
CA LEU A 27 7.66 4.40 -13.71
C LEU A 27 7.18 4.62 -15.15
N ASN A 28 6.72 3.56 -15.84
CA ASN A 28 6.18 3.63 -17.19
C ASN A 28 4.86 4.42 -17.26
N GLU A 29 4.06 4.40 -16.19
CA GLU A 29 2.88 5.25 -16.00
C GLU A 29 3.24 6.73 -15.75
N GLY A 30 4.53 7.07 -15.69
CA GLY A 30 5.03 8.44 -15.49
C GLY A 30 5.15 8.87 -14.04
N HIS A 31 5.07 7.93 -13.09
CA HIS A 31 5.24 8.22 -11.68
C HIS A 31 6.71 8.27 -11.27
N SER A 32 6.99 9.01 -10.21
CA SER A 32 8.32 9.06 -9.59
C SER A 32 8.29 8.64 -8.12
N PHE A 33 9.45 8.21 -7.64
CA PHE A 33 9.73 7.90 -6.25
C PHE A 33 10.83 8.84 -5.75
N THR A 34 10.64 9.47 -4.59
CA THR A 34 11.57 10.43 -4.01
C THR A 34 12.07 9.95 -2.64
N GLY A 35 13.26 10.39 -2.21
CA GLY A 35 13.78 10.08 -0.88
C GLY A 35 14.47 8.72 -0.77
N HIS A 36 14.93 8.15 -1.89
CA HIS A 36 15.68 6.90 -1.92
C HIS A 36 17.02 7.10 -2.62
N TYR A 37 18.09 6.58 -2.00
CA TYR A 37 19.45 6.72 -2.49
C TYR A 37 19.76 5.76 -3.65
N ASP A 38 19.04 4.64 -3.71
CA ASP A 38 19.20 3.62 -4.74
C ASP A 38 17.97 3.60 -5.66
N PRO A 39 18.09 4.02 -6.93
CA PRO A 39 16.97 3.98 -7.88
C PRO A 39 16.59 2.55 -8.30
N THR A 40 17.44 1.56 -8.02
CA THR A 40 17.18 0.16 -8.37
C THR A 40 16.21 -0.51 -7.39
N TYR A 41 16.15 -0.03 -6.15
CA TYR A 41 15.35 -0.61 -5.08
C TYR A 41 14.40 0.42 -4.45
N ILE A 42 13.10 0.12 -4.50
CA ILE A 42 12.06 0.89 -3.81
C ILE A 42 11.43 -0.01 -2.74
N PRO A 43 11.37 0.40 -1.47
CA PRO A 43 10.75 -0.38 -0.40
C PRO A 43 9.26 -0.68 -0.66
N ASP A 44 8.81 -1.88 -0.26
CA ASP A 44 7.43 -2.36 -0.42
C ASP A 44 6.38 -1.34 0.06
N ASN A 45 6.58 -0.76 1.24
CA ASN A 45 5.65 0.20 1.83
C ASN A 45 5.52 1.48 0.99
N VAL A 46 6.55 1.86 0.24
CA VAL A 46 6.52 3.01 -0.67
C VAL A 46 5.76 2.68 -1.95
N LEU A 47 5.96 1.49 -2.53
CA LEU A 47 5.19 1.02 -3.68
C LEU A 47 3.70 0.90 -3.33
N ILE A 48 3.40 0.27 -2.19
CA ILE A 48 2.04 0.15 -1.65
C ILE A 48 1.44 1.54 -1.40
N GLY A 49 2.17 2.41 -0.70
CA GLY A 49 1.75 3.78 -0.42
C GLY A 49 1.46 4.59 -1.68
N LYS A 50 2.25 4.40 -2.75
CA LYS A 50 2.02 5.04 -4.04
C LYS A 50 0.72 4.59 -4.68
N ILE A 51 0.45 3.28 -4.74
CA ILE A 51 -0.80 2.73 -5.30
C ILE A 51 -2.01 3.26 -4.53
N LEU A 52 -1.94 3.27 -3.19
CA LEU A 52 -2.97 3.84 -2.33
C LEU A 52 -3.15 5.35 -2.57
N ALA A 53 -2.06 6.10 -2.71
CA ALA A 53 -2.13 7.54 -2.94
C ALA A 53 -2.79 7.92 -4.28
N LEU A 54 -2.60 7.09 -5.31
CA LEU A 54 -3.15 7.29 -6.66
C LEU A 54 -4.63 6.96 -6.77
N ASN A 55 -5.11 5.98 -5.99
CA ASN A 55 -6.46 5.43 -6.12
C ASN A 55 -7.37 5.76 -4.93
N GLY A 56 -6.81 6.17 -3.79
CA GLY A 56 -7.54 6.35 -2.54
C GLY A 56 -7.45 5.11 -1.66
N PRO A 57 -7.84 5.20 -0.38
CA PRO A 57 -7.58 4.13 0.59
C PRO A 57 -8.35 2.84 0.27
N VAL A 58 -9.61 2.92 -0.17
CA VAL A 58 -10.43 1.73 -0.47
C VAL A 58 -10.11 1.16 -1.85
N ASP A 59 -10.26 1.96 -2.92
CA ASP A 59 -9.99 1.52 -4.29
C ASP A 59 -8.51 1.16 -4.48
N GLY A 60 -7.61 1.80 -3.74
CA GLY A 60 -6.19 1.43 -3.71
C GLY A 60 -5.95 0.03 -3.16
N ILE A 61 -6.69 -0.43 -2.14
CA ILE A 61 -6.61 -1.82 -1.66
C ILE A 61 -7.04 -2.79 -2.75
N GLU A 62 -8.09 -2.46 -3.51
CA GLU A 62 -8.51 -3.28 -4.65
C GLU A 62 -7.40 -3.33 -5.73
N GLN A 63 -6.75 -2.20 -6.03
CA GLN A 63 -5.62 -2.15 -6.97
C GLN A 63 -4.42 -2.95 -6.48
N LEU A 64 -4.12 -2.94 -5.18
CA LEU A 64 -3.08 -3.81 -4.60
C LEU A 64 -3.42 -5.28 -4.87
N SER A 65 -4.64 -5.71 -4.60
CA SER A 65 -5.06 -7.10 -4.83
C SER A 65 -5.00 -7.53 -6.30
N LYS A 66 -5.14 -6.58 -7.25
CA LYS A 66 -5.07 -6.85 -8.71
C LYS A 66 -3.64 -6.86 -9.25
N ARG A 67 -2.80 -5.92 -8.81
CA ARG A 67 -1.47 -5.67 -9.40
C ARG A 67 -0.34 -6.38 -8.66
N MET A 68 -0.53 -6.68 -7.38
CA MET A 68 0.53 -7.16 -6.50
C MET A 68 0.50 -8.69 -6.35
N SER A 69 1.59 -9.35 -6.73
CA SER A 69 1.85 -10.73 -6.29
C SER A 69 2.52 -10.70 -4.93
N GLY A 70 1.95 -11.39 -3.95
CA GLY A 70 2.39 -11.26 -2.58
C GLY A 70 1.29 -11.54 -1.58
N ASP A 71 1.52 -11.15 -0.34
CA ASP A 71 0.46 -11.07 0.65
C ASP A 71 0.75 -9.97 1.67
N TYR A 72 -0.31 -9.46 2.30
CA TYR A 72 -0.23 -8.34 3.22
C TYR A 72 -1.27 -8.41 4.33
N SER A 73 -0.90 -7.81 5.45
CA SER A 73 -1.80 -7.23 6.45
C SER A 73 -1.51 -5.73 6.53
N LEU A 74 -2.54 -4.93 6.35
CA LEU A 74 -2.45 -3.50 6.10
C LEU A 74 -3.38 -2.75 7.05
N ILE A 75 -2.85 -1.70 7.69
CA ILE A 75 -3.65 -0.72 8.44
C ILE A 75 -3.40 0.66 7.86
N LEU A 76 -4.48 1.38 7.60
CA LEU A 76 -4.46 2.79 7.20
C LEU A 76 -5.16 3.63 8.25
N ILE A 77 -4.53 4.69 8.71
CA ILE A 77 -5.18 5.74 9.52
C ILE A 77 -5.44 6.91 8.60
N THR A 78 -6.71 7.27 8.46
CA THR A 78 -7.18 8.38 7.62
C THR A 78 -7.92 9.40 8.50
N LYS A 79 -8.25 10.58 7.94
CA LYS A 79 -9.14 11.53 8.62
C LYS A 79 -10.53 10.95 8.94
N GLY A 80 -10.98 9.95 8.19
CA GLY A 80 -12.28 9.28 8.38
C GLY A 80 -12.25 8.10 9.35
N GLY A 81 -11.09 7.78 9.94
CA GLY A 81 -10.91 6.63 10.84
C GLY A 81 -9.88 5.62 10.33
N VAL A 82 -9.97 4.40 10.88
CA VAL A 82 -9.01 3.31 10.62
C VAL A 82 -9.60 2.33 9.61
N ILE A 83 -8.80 1.98 8.61
CA ILE A 83 -9.12 0.96 7.62
C ILE A 83 -8.13 -0.19 7.79
N ALA A 84 -8.65 -1.41 7.82
CA ALA A 84 -7.87 -2.62 7.94
C ALA A 84 -8.13 -3.51 6.72
N ALA A 85 -7.08 -4.00 6.08
CA ALA A 85 -7.18 -4.85 4.91
C ALA A 85 -6.17 -6.00 4.97
N ARG A 86 -6.60 -7.15 4.46
CA ARG A 86 -5.82 -8.38 4.40
C ARG A 86 -5.91 -8.92 2.99
N GLY A 87 -4.78 -9.38 2.45
CA GLY A 87 -4.74 -10.04 1.15
C GLY A 87 -5.25 -11.48 1.21
N TRP A 88 -4.46 -12.40 0.65
CA TRP A 88 -4.72 -13.84 0.56
C TRP A 88 -4.74 -14.57 1.91
N GLY A 89 -4.33 -13.89 2.98
CA GLY A 89 -4.50 -14.37 4.35
C GLY A 89 -3.41 -15.29 4.86
N ARG A 90 -2.21 -15.26 4.28
CA ARG A 90 -0.99 -15.81 4.87
C ARG A 90 -0.48 -14.94 6.02
N LYS A 91 -0.66 -13.61 5.93
CA LYS A 91 -0.38 -12.67 7.03
C LYS A 91 -1.59 -12.53 7.96
N PRO A 92 -1.42 -12.67 9.29
CA PRO A 92 -2.53 -12.56 10.23
C PRO A 92 -2.92 -11.09 10.45
N LEU A 93 -4.24 -10.84 10.47
CA LEU A 93 -4.80 -9.55 10.86
C LEU A 93 -6.03 -9.81 11.73
N ILE A 94 -6.01 -9.32 12.97
CA ILE A 94 -7.05 -9.56 13.96
C ILE A 94 -7.67 -8.22 14.34
N LEU A 95 -8.99 -8.13 14.25
CA LEU A 95 -9.76 -6.98 14.72
C LEU A 95 -10.41 -7.33 16.04
N LEU A 96 -10.14 -6.54 17.07
CA LEU A 96 -10.81 -6.64 18.36
C LEU A 96 -11.77 -5.47 18.52
N LEU A 97 -13.05 -5.77 18.72
CA LEU A 97 -14.03 -4.77 19.10
C LEU A 97 -14.00 -4.60 20.62
N CYS A 98 -13.60 -3.42 21.08
CA CYS A 98 -13.74 -3.04 22.49
C CYS A 98 -15.11 -2.40 22.67
N LEU A 99 -16.02 -3.09 23.36
CA LEU A 99 -17.30 -2.51 23.79
C LEU A 99 -17.03 -1.70 25.06
N MET A 100 -17.14 -0.37 24.95
CA MET A 100 -17.10 0.55 26.09
C MET A 100 -18.48 0.75 26.70
#